data_AF-A0A8S1PXK3-F1
#
_entry.id   AF-A0A8S1PXK3-F1
#
_cell.length_a   1.000
_cell.length_b   1.000
_cell.length_c   1.000
_cell.angle_alpha   90.00
_cell.angle_beta   90.00
_cell.angle_gamma   90.00
#
_symmetry.space_group_name_H-M   'P 1'
#
loop_
_entity.id
_entity.type
_entity.pdbx_description
1 polymer ?
#
loop_
_entity_poly.entity_id
_entity_poly.type
_entity_poly.pdbx_seq_one_letter_code
_entity_poly.pdbx_strand_id
1 'polypeptide(L)'
;MASQAIPKDLYTYTNDESLQLMIYAIKGNHICKEQRKSFNLCRSTQLGKYVEPEFCKDNALSMIDCFLKVERYTKCKQFFQKVFEIAKIGQYAQESLEDYLKC
;
A
#
# COMPACT_ATOMS: atom_id res chain seq x y z
N MET A 1 22.15 -17.86 -14.70
CA MET A 1 22.25 -16.75 -13.73
C MET A 1 21.76 -17.28 -12.40
N ALA A 2 22.60 -17.34 -11.38
CA ALA A 2 22.23 -17.86 -10.07
C ALA A 2 21.17 -16.93 -9.46
N SER A 3 20.00 -17.49 -9.14
CA SER A 3 18.98 -16.79 -8.35
C SER A 3 19.58 -16.60 -6.95
N GLN A 4 20.13 -15.42 -6.69
CA GLN A 4 20.54 -15.06 -5.34
C GLN A 4 19.25 -14.94 -4.51
N ALA A 5 19.03 -15.90 -3.62
CA ALA A 5 17.94 -15.85 -2.66
C ALA A 5 18.10 -14.56 -1.85
N ILE A 6 17.10 -13.67 -1.94
CA ILE A 6 17.05 -12.44 -1.17
C ILE A 6 17.09 -12.83 0.32
N PRO A 7 18.00 -12.27 1.13
CA PRO A 7 18.06 -12.54 2.56
C PRO A 7 16.68 -12.33 3.20
N LYS A 8 16.21 -13.30 4.00
CA LYS A 8 14.92 -13.21 4.71
C LYS A 8 14.80 -11.94 5.55
N ASP A 9 15.94 -11.39 5.95
CA ASP A 9 16.05 -10.27 6.88
C ASP A 9 15.94 -8.90 6.19
N LEU A 10 15.86 -8.85 4.84
CA LEU A 10 15.76 -7.58 4.10
C LEU A 10 14.36 -6.93 4.15
N TYR A 11 13.33 -7.65 4.62
CA TYR A 11 11.94 -7.17 4.68
C TYR A 11 11.19 -7.71 5.92
N THR A 12 11.84 -7.78 7.08
CA THR A 12 11.15 -8.17 8.33
C THR A 12 10.47 -6.97 8.95
N TYR A 13 9.23 -6.71 8.56
CA TYR A 13 8.33 -5.83 9.31
C TYR A 13 7.89 -6.53 10.59
N THR A 14 7.80 -5.79 11.68
CA THR A 14 7.05 -6.23 12.86
C THR A 14 5.57 -6.38 12.53
N ASN A 15 4.81 -7.08 13.39
CA ASN A 15 3.35 -7.18 13.23
C ASN A 15 2.69 -5.79 13.23
N ASP A 16 3.16 -4.89 14.08
CA ASP A 16 2.66 -3.53 14.18
C ASP A 16 2.97 -2.75 12.88
N GLU A 17 4.19 -2.79 12.37
CA GLU A 17 4.54 -2.13 11.09
C GLU A 17 3.74 -2.71 9.92
N SER A 18 3.59 -4.03 9.87
CA SER A 18 2.78 -4.70 8.85
C SER A 18 1.32 -4.25 8.91
N LEU A 19 0.77 -4.11 10.11
CA LEU A 19 -0.60 -3.65 10.34
C LEU A 19 -0.77 -2.18 9.94
N GLN A 20 0.18 -1.32 10.30
CA GLN A 20 0.17 0.09 9.89
C GLN A 20 0.19 0.20 8.36
N LEU A 21 1.11 -0.51 7.70
CA LEU A 21 1.20 -0.55 6.24
C LEU A 21 -0.08 -1.07 5.59
N MET A 22 -0.72 -2.09 6.18
CA MET A 22 -2.00 -2.61 5.70
C MET A 22 -3.10 -1.55 5.77
N ILE A 23 -3.23 -0.83 6.89
CA ILE A 23 -4.23 0.24 7.06
C ILE A 23 -3.97 1.37 6.05
N TYR A 24 -2.71 1.79 5.89
CA TYR A 24 -2.35 2.77 4.86
C TYR A 24 -2.62 2.26 3.45
N ALA A 25 -2.38 0.98 3.16
CA ALA A 25 -2.65 0.38 1.85
C ALA A 25 -4.14 0.39 1.51
N ILE A 26 -5.03 0.21 2.49
CA ILE A 26 -6.49 0.30 2.29
C ILE A 26 -6.88 1.74 1.91
N LYS A 27 -6.42 2.76 2.65
CA LYS A 27 -6.67 4.18 2.29
C LYS A 27 -5.99 4.56 0.97
N GLY A 28 -4.78 4.07 0.73
CA GLY A 28 -4.04 4.25 -0.52
C GLY A 28 -4.81 3.67 -1.70
N ASN A 29 -5.39 2.48 -1.57
CA ASN A 29 -6.23 1.88 -2.61
C ASN A 29 -7.50 2.71 -2.90
N HIS A 30 -8.04 3.38 -1.88
CA HIS A 30 -9.19 4.28 -2.01
C HIS A 30 -8.81 5.60 -2.73
N ILE A 31 -7.74 6.27 -2.27
CA ILE A 31 -7.31 7.58 -2.77
C ILE A 31 -6.56 7.49 -4.11
N CYS A 32 -5.62 6.54 -4.23
CA CYS A 32 -4.74 6.38 -5.38
C CYS A 32 -5.32 5.47 -6.48
N LYS A 33 -6.66 5.47 -6.62
CA LYS A 33 -7.39 4.56 -7.50
C LYS A 33 -6.91 4.64 -8.96
N GLU A 34 -6.66 5.84 -9.45
CA GLU A 34 -6.23 6.07 -10.84
C GLU A 34 -4.79 5.61 -11.08
N GLN A 35 -3.84 5.95 -10.20
CA GLN A 35 -2.44 5.51 -10.32
C GLN A 35 -2.33 3.99 -10.26
N ARG A 36 -3.07 3.37 -9.33
CA ARG A 36 -3.17 1.91 -9.22
C ARG A 36 -3.74 1.30 -10.50
N LYS A 37 -4.81 1.88 -11.06
CA LYS A 37 -5.42 1.38 -12.30
C LYS A 37 -4.43 1.44 -13.46
N SER A 38 -3.72 2.55 -13.63
CA SER A 38 -2.70 2.71 -14.68
C SER A 38 -1.57 1.69 -14.55
N PHE A 39 -1.05 1.48 -13.34
CA PHE A 39 -0.03 0.46 -13.08
C PHE A 39 -0.54 -0.96 -13.36
N ASN A 40 -1.72 -1.31 -12.87
CA ASN A 40 -2.33 -2.63 -13.10
C ASN A 40 -2.58 -2.89 -14.58
N LEU A 41 -3.07 -1.89 -15.32
CA LEU A 41 -3.26 -2.00 -16.77
C LEU A 41 -1.93 -2.27 -17.47
N CYS A 42 -0.88 -1.51 -17.16
CA CYS A 42 0.45 -1.74 -17.72
C CYS A 42 0.96 -3.16 -17.44
N ARG A 43 0.87 -3.61 -16.18
CA ARG A 43 1.30 -4.95 -15.74
C ARG A 43 0.39 -6.09 -16.23
N SER A 44 -0.76 -5.79 -16.82
CA SER A 44 -1.64 -6.78 -17.44
C SER A 44 -1.19 -7.16 -18.86
N THR A 45 -0.40 -6.30 -19.51
CA THR A 45 0.14 -6.55 -20.86
C THR A 45 1.29 -7.56 -20.82
N GLN A 46 1.51 -8.32 -21.90
CA GLN A 46 2.67 -9.23 -21.98
C GLN A 46 4.00 -8.46 -21.86
N LEU A 47 4.06 -7.27 -22.48
CA LEU A 47 5.23 -6.39 -22.42
C LEU A 47 5.54 -6.01 -20.97
N GLY A 48 4.60 -5.33 -20.31
CA GLY A 48 4.78 -4.85 -18.95
C GLY A 48 4.82 -5.96 -17.90
N LYS A 49 4.29 -7.16 -18.17
CA LYS A 49 4.30 -8.28 -17.22
C LYS A 49 5.57 -9.09 -17.25
N TYR A 50 6.02 -9.47 -18.45
CA TYR A 50 7.02 -10.53 -18.64
C TYR A 50 8.23 -10.12 -19.47
N VAL A 51 8.03 -9.31 -20.52
CA VAL A 51 9.10 -9.01 -21.48
C VAL A 51 9.99 -7.88 -20.95
N GLU A 52 9.37 -6.77 -20.55
CA GLU A 52 10.07 -5.58 -20.06
C GLU A 52 9.28 -4.98 -18.89
N PRO A 53 9.41 -5.54 -17.66
CA PRO A 53 8.70 -5.02 -16.48
C PRO A 53 8.96 -3.53 -16.19
N GLU A 54 10.16 -3.06 -16.54
CA GLU A 54 10.57 -1.65 -16.42
C GLU A 54 9.76 -0.71 -17.32
N PHE A 55 9.08 -1.22 -18.36
CA PHE A 55 8.13 -0.45 -19.15
C PHE A 55 7.03 0.19 -18.28
N CYS A 56 6.70 -0.43 -17.14
CA CYS A 56 5.71 0.08 -16.20
C CYS A 56 6.28 0.97 -15.09
N LYS A 57 7.58 1.32 -15.14
CA LYS A 57 8.28 2.03 -14.06
C LYS A 57 7.63 3.35 -13.70
N ASP A 58 7.25 4.17 -14.67
CA ASP A 58 6.64 5.48 -14.39
C ASP A 58 5.27 5.33 -13.72
N ASN A 59 4.48 4.33 -14.12
CA ASN A 59 3.22 4.00 -13.46
C ASN A 59 3.45 3.50 -12.02
N ALA A 60 4.49 2.71 -11.79
CA ALA A 60 4.87 2.23 -10.47
C ALA A 60 5.30 3.39 -9.56
N LEU A 61 6.17 4.28 -10.04
CA LEU A 61 6.61 5.48 -9.33
C LEU A 61 5.44 6.39 -8.99
N SER A 62 4.53 6.62 -9.94
CA SER A 62 3.32 7.42 -9.71
C SER A 62 2.43 6.81 -8.61
N MET A 63 2.27 5.49 -8.60
CA MET A 63 1.51 4.79 -7.56
C MET A 63 2.19 4.88 -6.18
N ILE A 64 3.51 4.68 -6.11
CA ILE A 64 4.30 4.79 -4.87
C ILE A 64 4.24 6.22 -4.33
N ASP A 65 4.44 7.22 -5.18
CA ASP A 65 4.38 8.63 -4.77
C ASP A 65 3.02 9.01 -4.21
N CYS A 66 1.94 8.50 -4.80
CA CYS A 66 0.60 8.69 -4.24
C CYS A 66 0.45 8.00 -2.88
N PHE A 67 0.92 6.77 -2.74
CA PHE A 67 0.88 6.04 -1.47
C PHE A 67 1.66 6.76 -0.36
N LEU A 68 2.88 7.21 -0.64
CA LEU A 68 3.70 7.95 0.32
C LEU A 68 3.05 9.28 0.76
N LYS A 69 2.27 9.94 -0.12
CA LYS A 69 1.47 11.10 0.26
C LYS A 69 0.35 10.75 1.24
N VAL A 70 -0.29 9.59 1.07
CA VAL A 70 -1.31 9.09 2.00
C VAL A 70 -0.69 8.77 3.36
N GLU A 71 0.44 8.09 3.40
CA GLU A 71 1.15 7.75 4.64
C GLU A 71 1.58 9.00 5.42
N ARG A 72 2.06 10.03 4.71
CA ARG A 72 2.49 11.30 5.31
C ARG A 72 1.33 12.25 5.64
N TYR A 73 0.09 11.90 5.32
CA TYR A 73 -1.06 12.78 5.49
C TYR A 73 -1.49 12.87 6.96
N THR A 74 -1.08 13.94 7.63
CA THR A 74 -1.23 14.10 9.08
C THR A 74 -2.66 14.42 9.54
N LYS A 75 -3.55 14.91 8.65
CA LYS A 75 -4.90 15.35 9.05
C LYS A 75 -5.79 14.22 9.56
N CYS A 76 -5.57 12.98 9.09
CA CYS A 76 -6.38 11.82 9.48
C CYS A 76 -5.73 10.95 10.57
N LYS A 77 -4.69 11.46 11.25
CA LYS A 77 -3.91 10.68 12.22
C LYS A 77 -4.77 10.10 13.34
N GLN A 78 -5.77 10.83 13.84
CA GLN A 78 -6.65 10.35 14.91
C GLN A 78 -7.51 9.16 14.46
N PHE A 79 -8.10 9.22 13.26
CA PHE A 79 -8.88 8.12 12.70
C PHE A 79 -8.00 6.90 12.42
N PHE A 80 -6.79 7.11 11.88
CA PHE A 80 -5.81 6.05 11.70
C PHE A 80 -5.48 5.34 13.03
N GLN A 81 -5.15 6.10 14.07
CA GLN A 81 -4.82 5.56 15.39
C GLN A 81 -5.97 4.73 15.95
N LYS A 82 -7.21 5.20 15.82
CA LYS A 82 -8.39 4.45 16.26
C LYS A 82 -8.51 3.10 15.55
N VAL A 83 -8.32 3.06 14.23
CA VAL A 83 -8.31 1.80 13.47
C VAL A 83 -7.18 0.89 13.91
N PHE A 84 -5.98 1.44 14.07
CA PHE A 84 -4.79 0.69 14.44
C PHE A 84 -4.94 0.02 15.81
N GLU A 85 -5.41 0.73 16.83
CA GLU A 85 -5.60 0.17 18.17
C GLU A 85 -6.68 -0.94 18.18
N ILE A 86 -7.80 -0.77 17.45
CA ILE A 86 -8.84 -1.81 17.36
C ILE A 86 -8.31 -3.04 16.60
N ALA A 87 -7.59 -2.83 15.51
CA ALA A 87 -7.05 -3.95 14.73
C ALA A 87 -5.94 -4.70 15.50
N LYS A 88 -5.17 -4.00 16.33
CA LYS A 88 -4.11 -4.57 17.17
C LYS A 88 -4.65 -5.55 18.22
N ILE A 89 -5.84 -5.30 18.77
CA ILE A 89 -6.53 -6.24 19.68
C ILE A 89 -7.25 -7.38 18.94
N GLY A 90 -7.13 -7.47 17.62
CA GLY A 90 -7.74 -8.52 16.80
C GLY A 90 -9.23 -8.32 16.54
N GLN A 91 -9.78 -7.13 16.81
CA GLN A 91 -11.18 -6.82 16.57
C GLN A 91 -11.39 -6.20 15.18
N TYR A 92 -12.62 -6.33 14.68
CA TYR A 92 -13.01 -5.79 13.39
C TYR A 92 -13.34 -4.29 13.50
N ALA A 93 -12.57 -3.45 12.81
CA ALA A 93 -12.63 -2.00 12.94
C ALA A 93 -13.52 -1.30 11.88
N GLN A 94 -14.60 -1.94 11.40
CA GLN A 94 -15.34 -1.49 10.19
C GLN A 94 -15.73 -0.01 10.22
N GLU A 95 -16.44 0.43 11.26
CA GLU A 95 -16.91 1.82 11.37
C GLU A 95 -15.74 2.81 11.42
N SER A 96 -14.71 2.49 12.21
CA SER A 96 -13.52 3.34 12.33
C SER A 96 -12.71 3.38 11.03
N LEU A 97 -12.71 2.28 10.27
CA LEU A 97 -12.09 2.21 8.96
C LEU A 97 -12.84 3.07 7.95
N GLU A 98 -14.17 3.04 7.95
CA GLU A 98 -14.98 3.92 7.09
C GLU A 98 -14.74 5.41 7.40
N ASP A 99 -14.66 5.78 8.68
CA ASP A 99 -14.32 7.14 9.10
C ASP A 99 -12.93 7.54 8.60
N TYR A 100 -11.94 6.65 8.76
CA TYR A 100 -10.60 6.87 8.25
C TYR A 100 -10.58 7.04 6.73
N LEU A 101 -11.39 6.27 5.99
CA LEU A 101 -11.51 6.39 4.54
C LEU A 101 -12.14 7.71 4.08
N LYS A 102 -13.04 8.31 4.86
CA LYS A 102 -13.74 9.56 4.52
C LYS A 102 -12.98 10.85 4.88
N CYS A 103 -12.04 10.80 5.83
CA CYS A 103 -11.31 11.97 6.34
C CYS A 103 -10.45 12.76 5.31
#